data_AF-A0A1C5RQG8-F1
#
_entry.id   AF-A0A1C5RQG8-F1
#
_cell.length_a   1.000
_cell.length_b   1.000
_cell.length_c   1.000
_cell.angle_alpha   90.00
_cell.angle_beta   90.00
_cell.angle_gamma   90.00
#
_symmetry.space_group_name_H-M   'P 1'
#
loop_
_entity.id
_entity.type
_entity.pdbx_description
1 polymer ?
#
loop_
_entity_poly.entity_id
_entity_poly.type
_entity_poly.pdbx_seq_one_letter_code
_entity_poly.pdbx_strand_id
1 'polypeptide(L)'
;MEVELKLEPGRQEPKVVILAGEDSPSLERLRAHLSGLSLGPITVWRGERALPVRQEEFLRFFADGKGVSAQTAEQTYPVRLRLYELEERLDTTRFVRISNSEIINLDRVTAIDLSLAGTIRMTLEGAVHAYVSRRYVKKIKDTLNLRGGDKT
;
A
#
# COMPACT_ATOMS: atom_id res chain seq x y z
N MET A 1 9.38 -27.51 -2.32
CA MET A 1 9.65 -26.25 -3.05
C MET A 1 10.75 -25.55 -2.28
N GLU A 2 11.90 -25.34 -2.91
CA GLU A 2 13.01 -24.57 -2.34
C GLU A 2 12.82 -23.10 -2.75
N VAL A 3 13.04 -22.17 -1.82
CA VAL A 3 12.92 -20.73 -2.08
C VAL A 3 14.22 -20.06 -1.64
N GLU A 4 14.91 -19.44 -2.59
CA GLU A 4 16.21 -18.78 -2.38
C GLU A 4 16.08 -17.27 -2.61
N LEU A 5 16.64 -16.45 -1.73
CA LEU A 5 16.74 -14.98 -1.90
C LEU A 5 18.19 -14.61 -2.23
N LYS A 6 18.42 -14.06 -3.44
CA LYS A 6 19.71 -13.53 -3.87
C LYS A 6 19.67 -12.00 -3.87
N LEU A 7 20.60 -11.37 -3.15
CA LEU A 7 20.75 -9.93 -3.11
C LEU A 7 21.80 -9.48 -4.15
N GLU A 8 21.40 -8.60 -5.06
CA GLU A 8 22.27 -7.94 -6.04
C GLU A 8 22.40 -6.45 -5.68
N PRO A 9 23.53 -6.00 -5.09
CA PRO A 9 23.72 -4.59 -4.76
C PRO A 9 23.53 -3.68 -5.98
N GLY A 10 22.74 -2.61 -5.83
CA GLY A 10 22.46 -1.64 -6.89
C GLY A 10 21.23 -1.93 -7.77
N ARG A 11 20.59 -3.09 -7.62
CA ARG A 11 19.33 -3.41 -8.30
C ARG A 11 18.17 -2.56 -7.74
N GLN A 12 17.49 -1.82 -8.62
CA GLN A 12 16.39 -0.92 -8.25
C GLN A 12 15.05 -1.63 -8.09
N GLU A 13 14.81 -2.70 -8.86
CA GLU A 13 13.57 -3.46 -8.85
C GLU A 13 13.83 -4.96 -8.66
N PRO A 14 13.06 -5.64 -7.79
CA PRO A 14 13.20 -7.07 -7.58
C PRO A 14 12.89 -7.83 -8.88
N LYS A 15 13.68 -8.86 -9.15
CA LYS A 15 13.44 -9.81 -10.25
C LYS A 15 13.13 -11.16 -9.64
N VAL A 16 12.04 -11.78 -10.09
CA VAL A 16 11.70 -13.15 -9.71
C VAL A 16 12.08 -14.08 -10.86
N VAL A 17 12.79 -15.16 -10.55
CA VAL A 17 13.17 -16.21 -11.50
C VAL A 17 12.57 -17.52 -11.02
N ILE A 18 11.77 -18.17 -11.88
CA ILE A 18 11.20 -19.50 -11.63
C ILE A 18 11.99 -20.50 -12.49
N LEU A 19 12.66 -21.45 -11.85
CA LEU A 19 13.38 -22.54 -12.51
C LEU A 19 12.57 -23.84 -12.36
N ALA A 20 12.24 -24.49 -13.48
CA ALA A 20 11.51 -25.75 -13.50
C ALA A 20 11.99 -26.63 -14.66
N GLY A 21 11.85 -27.95 -14.53
CA GLY A 21 12.25 -28.90 -15.59
C GLY A 21 11.33 -28.89 -16.80
N GLU A 22 10.04 -28.57 -16.60
CA GLU A 22 9.01 -28.49 -17.63
C GLU A 22 8.00 -27.39 -17.28
N ASP A 23 7.27 -26.90 -18.28
CA ASP A 23 6.16 -25.96 -18.06
C ASP A 23 4.92 -26.67 -17.50
N SER A 24 4.09 -25.97 -16.72
CA SER A 24 2.83 -26.53 -16.22
C SER A 24 1.79 -25.45 -15.89
N PRO A 25 0.49 -25.77 -15.91
CA PRO A 25 -0.56 -24.82 -15.51
C PRO A 25 -0.39 -24.27 -14.09
N SER A 26 0.24 -25.01 -13.18
CA SER A 26 0.57 -24.52 -11.83
C SER A 26 1.68 -23.47 -11.85
N LEU A 27 2.72 -23.65 -12.68
CA LEU A 27 3.80 -22.67 -12.84
C LEU A 27 3.29 -21.38 -13.47
N GLU A 28 2.39 -21.49 -14.46
CA GLU A 28 1.79 -20.32 -15.09
C GLU A 28 0.92 -19.51 -14.13
N ARG A 29 0.14 -20.18 -13.27
CA ARG A 29 -0.61 -19.52 -12.19
C ARG A 29 0.32 -18.82 -11.20
N LEU A 30 1.44 -19.46 -10.83
CA LEU A 30 2.44 -18.88 -9.93
C LEU A 30 3.12 -17.66 -10.57
N ARG A 31 3.52 -17.76 -11.84
CA ARG A 31 4.08 -16.66 -12.62
C ARG A 31 3.12 -15.49 -12.69
N ALA A 32 1.85 -15.73 -12.99
CA ALA A 32 0.82 -14.70 -13.05
C ALA A 32 0.62 -14.02 -11.69
N HIS A 33 0.58 -14.80 -10.61
CA HIS A 33 0.45 -14.27 -9.25
C HIS A 33 1.65 -13.39 -8.86
N LEU A 34 2.88 -13.88 -9.06
CA LEU A 34 4.11 -13.15 -8.75
C LEU A 34 4.29 -11.90 -9.63
N SER A 35 3.85 -11.95 -10.89
CA SER A 35 3.88 -10.79 -11.79
C SER A 35 2.91 -9.69 -11.34
N GLY A 36 1.88 -10.04 -10.58
CA GLY A 36 0.96 -9.09 -9.93
C GLY A 36 1.48 -8.51 -8.62
N LEU A 37 2.51 -9.09 -8.01
CA LEU A 37 3.14 -8.57 -6.80
C LEU A 37 4.06 -7.40 -7.17
N SER A 38 3.54 -6.19 -7.09
CA SER A 38 4.33 -4.98 -7.33
C SER A 38 5.09 -4.59 -6.05
N LEU A 39 6.32 -5.04 -6.00
CA LEU A 39 7.31 -4.70 -4.95
C LEU A 39 8.20 -3.49 -5.35
N GLY A 40 7.94 -2.92 -6.53
CA GLY A 40 8.72 -1.83 -7.11
C GLY A 40 8.27 -0.44 -6.64
N PRO A 41 9.04 0.61 -6.99
CA PRO A 41 8.68 1.99 -6.69
C PRO A 41 7.39 2.41 -7.40
N ILE A 42 6.71 3.42 -6.85
CA ILE A 42 5.58 4.07 -7.53
C ILE A 42 6.10 5.30 -8.28
N THR A 43 5.74 5.40 -9.56
CA THR A 43 6.06 6.57 -10.37
C THR A 43 5.16 7.74 -9.99
N VAL A 44 5.78 8.80 -9.50
CA VAL A 44 5.13 10.10 -9.20
C VAL A 44 5.57 11.17 -10.19
N TRP A 45 4.85 12.29 -10.25
CA TRP A 45 5.11 13.36 -11.22
C TRP A 45 5.44 14.69 -10.54
N ARG A 46 6.48 15.37 -11.05
CA ARG A 46 6.84 16.74 -10.69
C ARG A 46 6.89 17.57 -11.96
N GLY A 47 5.80 18.25 -12.28
CA GLY A 47 5.59 18.81 -13.63
C GLY A 47 5.63 17.68 -14.67
N GLU A 48 6.45 17.84 -15.70
CA GLU A 48 6.64 16.83 -16.76
C GLU A 48 7.63 15.71 -16.39
N ARG A 49 8.29 15.77 -15.23
CA ARG A 49 9.28 14.79 -14.82
C ARG A 49 8.66 13.64 -14.04
N ALA A 50 8.87 12.42 -14.50
CA ALA A 50 8.57 11.19 -13.78
C ALA A 50 9.69 10.84 -12.79
N LEU A 51 9.32 10.47 -11.57
CA LEU A 51 10.25 10.09 -10.50
C LEU A 51 9.81 8.75 -9.89
N PRO A 52 10.66 7.73 -9.86
CA PRO A 52 10.41 6.53 -9.08
C PRO A 52 10.63 6.83 -7.60
N VAL A 53 9.65 6.51 -6.75
CA VAL A 53 9.74 6.70 -5.29
C VAL A 53 9.41 5.38 -4.60
N ARG A 54 10.22 4.96 -3.62
CA ARG A 54 10.03 3.67 -2.96
C ARG A 54 8.74 3.70 -2.13
N GLN A 55 8.07 2.55 -2.05
CA GLN A 55 6.77 2.48 -1.40
C GLN A 55 6.81 2.90 0.08
N GLU A 56 7.87 2.56 0.83
CA GLU A 56 8.09 3.00 2.21
C GLU A 56 7.98 4.51 2.41
N GLU A 57 8.35 5.31 1.41
CA GLU A 57 8.45 6.77 1.55
C GLU A 57 7.07 7.42 1.60
N PHE A 58 6.02 6.72 1.14
CA PHE A 58 4.66 7.24 1.16
C PHE A 58 4.00 7.06 2.53
N LEU A 59 3.36 8.13 2.98
CA LEU A 59 2.41 8.13 4.09
C LEU A 59 1.04 7.66 3.64
N ARG A 60 0.57 8.17 2.50
CA ARG A 60 -0.77 7.88 1.96
C ARG A 60 -0.91 8.22 0.49
N PHE A 61 -1.94 7.66 -0.13
CA PHE A 61 -2.49 8.04 -1.42
C PHE A 61 -3.94 8.46 -1.23
N PHE A 62 -4.34 9.61 -1.78
CA PHE A 62 -5.69 10.13 -1.59
C PHE A 62 -6.23 10.85 -2.83
N ALA A 63 -7.54 10.81 -3.01
CA ALA A 63 -8.21 11.60 -4.04
C ALA A 63 -8.42 13.04 -3.52
N ASP A 64 -7.96 14.02 -4.27
CA ASP A 64 -7.95 15.44 -3.89
C ASP A 64 -8.91 16.32 -4.72
N GLY A 65 -9.74 15.69 -5.55
CA GLY A 65 -10.67 16.34 -6.48
C GLY A 65 -10.09 16.62 -7.87
N LYS A 66 -8.76 16.67 -8.04
CA LYS A 66 -8.10 16.82 -9.34
C LYS A 66 -7.56 15.48 -9.86
N GLY A 67 -7.28 14.56 -8.97
CA GLY A 67 -6.80 13.23 -9.29
C GLY A 67 -6.48 12.46 -8.02
N VAL A 68 -5.47 11.61 -8.10
CA VAL A 68 -4.89 10.95 -6.93
C VAL A 68 -3.54 11.61 -6.63
N SER A 69 -3.34 11.93 -5.36
CA SER A 69 -2.13 12.49 -4.80
C SER A 69 -1.45 11.46 -3.91
N ALA A 70 -0.13 11.38 -4.00
CA ALA A 70 0.75 10.56 -3.19
C ALA A 70 1.54 11.46 -2.23
N GLN A 71 1.37 11.29 -0.93
CA GLN A 71 2.04 12.09 0.08
C GLN A 71 3.20 11.32 0.69
N THR A 72 4.37 11.95 0.70
CA THR A 72 5.55 11.56 1.48
C THR A 72 5.68 12.47 2.69
N ALA A 73 6.68 12.24 3.55
CA ALA A 73 6.98 13.15 4.67
C ALA A 73 7.38 14.56 4.20
N GLU A 74 8.03 14.67 3.04
CA GLU A 74 8.57 15.94 2.54
C GLU A 74 7.56 16.72 1.70
N GLN A 75 6.79 16.01 0.87
CA GLN A 75 5.91 16.64 -0.12
C GLN A 75 4.85 15.70 -0.69
N THR A 76 3.90 16.30 -1.40
CA THR A 76 2.83 15.62 -2.12
C THR A 76 3.06 15.70 -3.62
N TYR A 77 2.81 14.59 -4.31
CA TYR A 77 2.96 14.47 -5.75
C TYR A 77 1.66 13.99 -6.41
N PRO A 78 1.32 14.49 -7.61
CA PRO A 78 0.33 13.82 -8.43
C PRO A 78 0.82 12.44 -8.88
N VAL A 79 -0.08 11.47 -8.89
CA VAL A 79 0.10 10.15 -9.51
C VAL A 79 -0.96 9.94 -10.59
N ARG A 80 -0.56 9.29 -11.69
CA ARG A 80 -1.45 9.01 -12.83
C ARG A 80 -2.31 7.76 -12.64
N LEU A 81 -2.11 7.02 -11.55
CA LEU A 81 -2.89 5.84 -11.19
C LEU A 81 -4.13 6.24 -10.38
N ARG A 82 -5.23 5.52 -10.60
CA ARG A 82 -6.42 5.54 -9.74
C ARG A 82 -6.15 4.74 -8.46
N LEU A 83 -6.96 4.98 -7.43
CA LEU A 83 -6.80 4.29 -6.14
C LEU A 83 -6.96 2.76 -6.24
N TYR A 84 -7.82 2.24 -7.12
CA TYR A 84 -7.94 0.79 -7.29
C TYR A 84 -6.70 0.18 -7.97
N GLU A 85 -6.10 0.89 -8.94
CA GLU A 85 -4.86 0.46 -9.60
C GLU A 85 -3.67 0.52 -8.61
N LEU A 86 -3.66 1.50 -7.71
CA LEU A 86 -2.71 1.54 -6.61
C LEU A 86 -2.93 0.38 -5.64
N GLU A 87 -4.17 0.05 -5.29
CA GLU A 87 -4.48 -1.09 -4.40
C GLU A 87 -4.00 -2.44 -4.96
N GLU A 88 -3.99 -2.59 -6.29
CA GLU A 88 -3.41 -3.77 -6.97
C GLU A 88 -1.87 -3.77 -6.98
N ARG A 89 -1.24 -2.60 -6.90
CA ARG A 89 0.21 -2.44 -7.03
C ARG A 89 0.97 -2.26 -5.71
N LEU A 90 0.30 -1.82 -4.66
CA LEU A 90 0.94 -1.54 -3.40
C LEU A 90 1.14 -2.84 -2.61
N ASP A 91 2.21 -2.88 -1.83
CA ASP A 91 2.43 -3.96 -0.88
C ASP A 91 1.26 -4.03 0.12
N THR A 92 0.42 -5.05 -0.03
CA THR A 92 -0.79 -5.26 0.78
C THR A 92 -0.51 -5.50 2.26
N THR A 93 0.73 -5.83 2.64
CA THR A 93 1.13 -5.92 4.05
C THR A 93 1.35 -4.54 4.69
N ARG A 94 1.68 -3.55 3.86
CA ARG A 94 1.95 -2.16 4.25
C ARG A 94 0.77 -1.23 4.05
N PHE A 95 0.12 -1.34 2.90
CA PHE A 95 -0.90 -0.40 2.49
C PHE A 95 -2.28 -0.95 2.71
N VAL A 96 -3.12 -0.13 3.35
CA VAL A 96 -4.52 -0.47 3.54
C VAL A 96 -5.42 0.65 3.05
N ARG A 97 -6.42 0.28 2.28
CA ARG A 97 -7.49 1.19 1.88
C ARG A 97 -8.42 1.42 3.06
N ILE A 98 -8.65 2.68 3.43
CA ILE A 98 -9.46 3.08 4.60
C ILE A 98 -10.78 3.76 4.22
N SER A 99 -11.08 3.82 2.93
CA SER A 99 -11.28 5.06 2.17
C SER A 99 -11.81 4.72 0.77
N ASN A 100 -12.89 5.34 0.27
CA ASN A 100 -13.11 5.36 -1.20
C ASN A 100 -12.02 6.21 -1.85
N SER A 101 -11.60 7.23 -1.13
CA SER A 101 -10.68 8.29 -1.54
C SER A 101 -9.32 8.19 -0.86
N GLU A 102 -8.99 7.12 -0.13
CA GLU A 102 -7.74 7.10 0.65
C GLU A 102 -7.21 5.68 0.94
N ILE A 103 -5.90 5.52 0.73
CA ILE A 103 -5.07 4.37 1.07
C ILE A 103 -3.92 4.89 1.92
N ILE A 104 -3.61 4.26 3.05
CA ILE A 104 -2.54 4.69 3.95
C ILE A 104 -1.46 3.62 4.09
N ASN A 105 -0.25 4.03 4.45
CA ASN A 105 0.82 3.15 4.87
C ASN A 105 0.72 2.89 6.39
N LEU A 106 0.51 1.64 6.77
CA LEU A 106 0.40 1.20 8.16
C LEU A 106 1.71 1.35 8.94
N ASP A 107 2.87 1.19 8.28
CA ASP A 107 4.18 1.38 8.90
C ASP A 107 4.40 2.83 9.35
N ARG A 108 3.62 3.76 8.79
CA ARG A 108 3.72 5.20 9.06
C ARG A 108 2.67 5.70 10.04
N VAL A 109 1.84 4.81 10.60
CA VAL A 109 0.83 5.15 11.61
C VAL A 109 1.49 5.30 12.97
N THR A 110 1.35 6.48 13.57
CA THR A 110 1.91 6.82 14.88
C THR A 110 0.88 6.72 16.01
N ALA A 111 -0.41 6.84 15.71
CA ALA A 111 -1.47 6.65 16.69
C ALA A 111 -2.78 6.20 16.03
N ILE A 112 -3.57 5.41 16.78
CA ILE A 112 -4.91 4.96 16.39
C ILE A 112 -5.88 5.33 17.50
N ASP A 113 -6.94 6.06 17.14
CA ASP A 113 -7.97 6.51 18.06
C ASP A 113 -9.31 5.87 17.69
N LEU A 114 -9.82 5.06 18.62
CA LEU A 114 -11.08 4.31 18.52
C LEU A 114 -12.23 4.98 19.30
N SER A 115 -11.99 6.11 19.96
CA SER A 115 -12.99 6.80 20.78
C SER A 115 -14.09 7.49 19.95
N LEU A 116 -13.82 7.74 18.67
CA LEU A 116 -14.77 8.37 17.76
C LEU A 116 -15.90 7.40 17.38
N ALA A 117 -17.12 7.73 17.79
CA ALA A 117 -18.30 6.92 17.52
C ALA A 117 -18.47 6.66 16.01
N GLY A 118 -18.36 5.38 15.63
CA GLY A 118 -18.61 4.92 14.26
C GLY A 118 -17.46 5.12 13.27
N THR A 119 -16.26 5.52 13.71
CA THR A 119 -15.08 5.64 12.85
C THR A 119 -13.80 5.32 13.62
N ILE A 120 -12.67 5.35 12.93
CA ILE A 120 -11.32 5.22 13.48
C ILE A 120 -10.52 6.38 12.92
N ARG A 121 -9.85 7.15 13.79
CA ARG A 121 -8.87 8.14 13.36
C ARG A 121 -7.49 7.51 13.45
N MET A 122 -6.73 7.60 12.36
CA MET A 122 -5.34 7.21 12.27
C MET A 122 -4.49 8.47 12.12
N THR A 123 -3.45 8.59 12.94
CA THR A 123 -2.45 9.65 12.82
C THR A 123 -1.23 9.03 12.17
N LEU A 124 -0.79 9.62 11.06
CA LEU A 124 0.44 9.26 10.39
C LEU A 124 1.58 10.15 10.89
N GLU A 125 2.81 9.82 10.51
CA GLU A 125 3.96 10.72 10.67
C GLU A 125 3.66 12.13 10.15
N GLY A 126 4.25 13.15 10.79
CA GLY A 126 3.98 14.55 10.47
C GLY A 126 2.59 15.03 10.91
N ALA A 127 1.94 14.32 11.85
CA ALA A 127 0.60 14.64 12.38
C ALA A 127 -0.50 14.69 11.31
N VAL A 128 -0.32 13.95 10.21
CA VAL A 128 -1.35 13.82 9.18
C VAL A 128 -2.47 12.93 9.70
N HIS A 129 -3.70 13.43 9.71
CA HIS A 129 -4.86 12.66 10.15
C HIS A 129 -5.61 12.03 8.97
N ALA A 130 -5.96 10.76 9.13
CA ALA A 130 -6.74 9.96 8.18
C ALA A 130 -7.93 9.31 8.90
N TYR A 131 -9.09 9.28 8.26
CA TYR A 131 -10.34 8.83 8.87
C TYR A 131 -10.90 7.62 8.14
N VAL A 132 -11.08 6.52 8.87
CA VAL A 132 -11.61 5.28 8.31
C VAL A 132 -13.12 5.43 8.08
N SER A 133 -13.54 5.34 6.82
CA SER A 133 -14.96 5.38 6.49
C SER A 133 -15.72 4.20 7.10
N ARG A 134 -16.99 4.39 7.49
CA ARG A 134 -17.81 3.38 8.20
C ARG A 134 -17.74 1.98 7.60
N ARG A 135 -17.83 1.89 6.27
CA ARG A 135 -17.79 0.62 5.52
C ARG A 135 -16.42 -0.10 5.56
N TYR A 136 -15.34 0.61 5.86
CA TYR A 136 -13.98 0.05 6.00
C TYR A 136 -13.63 -0.25 7.46
N VAL A 137 -14.35 0.27 8.46
CA VAL A 137 -14.05 0.07 9.88
C VAL A 137 -13.88 -1.40 10.23
N LYS A 138 -14.79 -2.27 9.77
CA LYS A 138 -14.70 -3.72 10.02
C LYS A 138 -13.42 -4.30 9.44
N LYS A 139 -13.13 -4.03 8.15
CA LYS A 139 -11.91 -4.49 7.47
C LYS A 139 -10.65 -4.04 8.21
N ILE A 140 -10.58 -2.76 8.61
CA ILE A 140 -9.42 -2.21 9.32
C ILE A 140 -9.23 -2.84 10.69
N LYS A 141 -10.32 -3.05 11.45
CA LYS A 141 -10.24 -3.75 12.74
C LYS A 141 -9.69 -5.17 12.58
N ASP A 142 -10.13 -5.90 11.56
CA ASP A 142 -9.61 -7.23 11.26
C ASP A 142 -8.12 -7.18 10.83
N THR A 143 -7.73 -6.25 9.95
CA THR A 143 -6.34 -6.08 9.50
C THR A 143 -5.38 -5.77 10.67
N LEU A 144 -5.82 -4.98 11.64
CA LEU A 144 -5.01 -4.60 12.80
C LEU A 144 -5.13 -5.58 13.98
N ASN A 145 -5.86 -6.69 13.80
CA ASN A 145 -6.21 -7.62 14.89
C ASN A 145 -6.89 -6.95 16.09
N LEU A 146 -7.57 -5.82 15.88
CA LEU A 146 -8.33 -5.08 16.87
C LEU A 146 -9.75 -5.67 16.99
N ARG A 147 -9.85 -6.94 17.40
CA ARG A 147 -11.13 -7.58 17.71
C ARG A 147 -11.54 -7.24 19.14
N GLY A 148 -12.51 -6.31 19.23
CA GLY A 148 -13.45 -6.16 20.35
C GLY A 148 -12.83 -5.93 21.73
N GLY A 149 -12.78 -4.67 22.17
CA GLY A 149 -12.91 -4.39 23.59
C GLY A 149 -14.28 -4.88 24.05
N ASP A 150 -14.28 -5.64 25.14
CA ASP A 150 -15.45 -6.22 25.76
C ASP A 150 -16.58 -5.21 25.92
N LYS A 151 -17.79 -5.69 25.60
CA LYS A 151 -19.00 -5.16 26.22
C LYS A 151 -18.93 -5.54 27.70
N THR A 152 -18.57 -4.60 28.57
CA THR A 152 -19.05 -4.61 29.96
C THR A 152 -20.56 -4.41 29.98
#